data_AF-A0A496S529-F1
#
_entry.id   AF-A0A496S529-F1
#
_cell.length_a   1.000
_cell.length_b   1.000
_cell.length_c   1.000
_cell.angle_alpha   90.00
_cell.angle_beta   90.00
_cell.angle_gamma   90.00
#
_symmetry.space_group_name_H-M   'P 1'
#
loop_
_entity.id
_entity.type
_entity.pdbx_description
1 polymer ?
#
loop_
_entity_poly.entity_id
_entity_poly.type
_entity_poly.pdbx_seq_one_letter_code
_entity_poly.pdbx_strand_id
1 'polypeptide(L)'
;MGLRIGLNRRKSQASAEMAIFGSLLIFALGVLISYGQSLNQQHSLKMEAFRKALKKAHDTNGSVSYTILRHRRNLDIQQPFKGGRNEVNASASVMWCNGVCGPEGTKDEGNYAYYEVDGKVIKLPIIKKEVETDEGDEIDVKVPVEIYKVESESTEDYSLNFTKQESPENVTTSKQAEVKDTVITTLYGRFNWRKNSDDPDEYEYNPAWEWKIVSQYNKNKARVWQTPHQ
;
A
#
# COMPACT_ATOMS: atom_id res chain seq x y z
N MET A 1 -70.41 7.94 -13.23
CA MET A 1 -69.40 9.01 -13.08
C MET A 1 -68.04 8.32 -12.94
N GLY A 2 -67.36 8.04 -14.05
CA GLY A 2 -66.14 7.23 -14.07
C GLY A 2 -64.90 8.10 -14.17
N LEU A 3 -64.19 8.30 -13.05
CA LEU A 3 -62.94 9.06 -13.02
C LEU A 3 -61.79 8.19 -13.55
N ARG A 4 -61.33 8.49 -14.77
CA ARG A 4 -60.18 7.81 -15.40
C ARG A 4 -58.86 8.26 -14.75
N ILE A 5 -58.41 7.53 -13.73
CA ILE A 5 -57.02 7.61 -13.21
C ILE A 5 -56.14 6.70 -14.08
N GLY A 6 -55.83 7.14 -15.31
CA GLY A 6 -55.10 6.32 -16.29
C GLY A 6 -53.78 6.92 -16.81
N LEU A 7 -53.58 8.23 -16.68
CA LEU A 7 -52.46 8.94 -17.34
C LEU A 7 -51.26 9.24 -16.43
N ASN A 8 -51.43 9.23 -15.09
CA ASN A 8 -50.33 9.51 -14.15
C ASN A 8 -49.40 8.32 -13.88
N ARG A 9 -49.88 7.08 -14.08
CA ARG A 9 -49.08 5.87 -13.84
C ARG A 9 -47.86 5.79 -14.77
N ARG A 10 -48.02 6.14 -16.05
CA ARG A 10 -46.95 6.07 -17.05
C ARG A 10 -45.87 7.13 -16.86
N LYS A 11 -46.24 8.35 -16.47
CA LYS A 11 -45.28 9.44 -16.19
C LYS A 11 -44.48 9.18 -14.91
N SER A 12 -45.15 8.67 -13.86
CA SER A 12 -44.49 8.27 -12.61
C SER A 12 -43.57 7.07 -12.82
N GLN A 13 -43.98 6.10 -13.64
CA GLN A 13 -43.16 4.95 -14.00
C GLN A 13 -41.92 5.36 -14.81
N ALA A 14 -42.08 6.19 -15.85
CA ALA A 14 -40.95 6.69 -16.64
C ALA A 14 -39.96 7.50 -15.79
N SER A 15 -40.46 8.29 -14.83
CA SER A 15 -39.59 9.02 -13.89
C SER A 15 -38.83 8.07 -12.96
N ALA A 16 -39.48 7.01 -12.48
CA ALA A 16 -38.84 5.98 -11.67
C ALA A 16 -37.79 5.20 -12.46
N GLU A 17 -38.08 4.81 -13.70
CA GLU A 17 -37.15 4.13 -14.60
C GLU A 17 -35.93 5.00 -14.92
N MET A 18 -36.12 6.30 -15.17
CA MET A 18 -35.01 7.24 -15.37
C MET A 18 -34.18 7.46 -14.10
N ALA A 19 -34.80 7.46 -12.91
CA ALA A 19 -34.06 7.54 -11.65
C ALA A 19 -33.24 6.27 -11.39
N ILE A 20 -33.79 5.09 -11.69
CA ILE A 20 -33.08 3.81 -11.59
C ILE A 20 -31.91 3.79 -12.58
N PHE A 21 -32.14 4.19 -13.83
CA PHE A 21 -31.07 4.27 -14.83
C PHE A 21 -29.98 5.27 -14.45
N GLY A 22 -30.37 6.46 -13.96
CA GLY A 22 -29.43 7.47 -13.48
C GLY A 22 -28.60 6.99 -12.30
N SER A 23 -29.20 6.28 -11.34
CA SER A 23 -28.48 5.71 -10.20
C SER A 23 -27.51 4.60 -10.60
N LEU A 24 -27.88 3.73 -11.55
CA LEU A 24 -26.99 2.73 -12.14
C LEU A 24 -25.78 3.38 -12.83
N LEU A 25 -25.99 4.46 -13.56
CA LEU A 25 -24.92 5.17 -14.27
C LEU A 25 -23.94 5.83 -13.29
N ILE A 26 -24.45 6.48 -12.23
CA ILE A 26 -23.61 7.05 -11.17
C ILE A 26 -22.82 5.96 -10.45
N PHE A 27 -23.46 4.82 -10.17
CA PHE A 27 -22.78 3.68 -9.55
C PHE A 27 -21.63 3.16 -10.44
N ALA A 28 -21.87 2.97 -11.73
CA ALA A 28 -20.84 2.52 -12.68
C ALA A 28 -19.66 3.50 -12.76
N LEU A 29 -19.92 4.81 -12.80
CA LEU A 29 -18.88 5.84 -12.76
C LEU A 29 -18.08 5.79 -11.46
N GLY A 30 -18.75 5.58 -10.32
CA GLY A 30 -18.10 5.44 -9.02
C GLY A 30 -17.12 4.27 -8.97
N VAL A 31 -17.52 3.12 -9.51
CA VAL A 31 -16.64 1.93 -9.64
C VAL A 31 -15.43 2.25 -10.52
N LEU A 32 -15.65 2.90 -11.67
CA LEU A 32 -14.58 3.22 -12.61
C LEU A 32 -13.56 4.21 -12.02
N ILE A 33 -14.02 5.22 -11.29
CA ILE A 33 -13.15 6.18 -10.59
C ILE A 33 -12.31 5.47 -9.52
N SER A 34 -12.93 4.61 -8.70
CA SER A 34 -12.22 3.86 -7.65
C SER A 34 -11.15 2.95 -8.25
N TYR A 35 -11.47 2.25 -9.35
CA TYR A 35 -10.52 1.42 -10.07
C TYR A 35 -9.35 2.22 -10.66
N GLY A 36 -9.64 3.34 -11.34
CA GLY A 36 -8.61 4.22 -11.90
C GLY A 36 -7.68 4.80 -10.84
N GLN A 37 -8.21 5.13 -9.66
CA GLN A 37 -7.39 5.58 -8.52
C GLN A 37 -6.44 4.48 -8.04
N SER A 38 -6.92 3.24 -7.89
CA SER A 38 -6.11 2.11 -7.46
C SER A 38 -4.93 1.86 -8.42
N LEU A 39 -5.19 1.85 -9.73
CA LEU A 39 -4.15 1.68 -10.74
C LEU A 39 -3.11 2.81 -10.70
N ASN A 40 -3.56 4.06 -10.66
CA ASN A 40 -2.65 5.21 -10.60
C ASN A 40 -1.77 5.18 -9.35
N GLN A 41 -2.32 4.75 -8.22
CA GLN A 41 -1.55 4.57 -6.98
C GLN A 41 -0.49 3.48 -7.12
N GLN A 42 -0.85 2.32 -7.70
CA GLN A 42 0.11 1.24 -7.93
C GLN A 42 1.23 1.66 -8.88
N HIS A 43 0.90 2.32 -10.00
CA HIS A 43 1.90 2.81 -10.95
C HIS A 43 2.83 3.85 -10.31
N SER A 44 2.27 4.82 -9.58
CA SER A 44 3.05 5.82 -8.85
C SER A 44 4.00 5.17 -7.83
N LEU A 45 3.51 4.18 -7.07
CA LEU A 45 4.30 3.48 -6.07
C LEU A 45 5.42 2.63 -6.69
N LYS A 46 5.16 1.95 -7.82
CA LYS A 46 6.17 1.21 -8.58
C LYS A 46 7.29 2.13 -9.08
N MET A 47 6.93 3.30 -9.61
CA MET A 47 7.91 4.29 -10.06
C MET A 47 8.70 4.89 -8.90
N GLU A 48 8.05 5.11 -7.75
CA GLU A 48 8.72 5.55 -6.53
C GLU A 48 9.71 4.49 -6.02
N ALA A 49 9.30 3.23 -5.94
CA ALA A 49 10.16 2.10 -5.55
C ALA A 49 11.36 1.98 -6.48
N PHE A 50 11.15 2.06 -7.80
CA PHE A 50 12.23 2.04 -8.78
C PHE A 50 13.20 3.21 -8.60
N ARG A 51 12.73 4.45 -8.45
CA ARG A 51 13.61 5.62 -8.24
C ARG A 51 14.41 5.51 -6.94
N LYS A 52 13.80 5.01 -5.87
CA LYS A 52 14.48 4.78 -4.59
C LYS A 52 15.51 3.65 -4.70
N ALA A 53 15.15 2.55 -5.35
CA ALA A 53 16.07 1.44 -5.63
C ALA A 53 17.27 1.93 -6.47
N LEU A 54 17.03 2.66 -7.56
CA LEU A 54 18.07 3.21 -8.41
C LEU A 54 18.99 4.16 -7.66
N LYS A 55 18.44 5.10 -6.87
CA LYS A 55 19.25 6.00 -6.05
C LYS A 55 20.13 5.21 -5.06
N LYS A 56 19.54 4.23 -4.37
CA LYS A 56 20.29 3.40 -3.42
C LYS A 56 21.33 2.54 -4.11
N ALA A 57 21.02 1.94 -5.26
CA ALA A 57 21.94 1.13 -6.05
C ALA A 57 23.14 1.95 -6.52
N HIS A 58 22.90 3.17 -6.99
CA HIS A 58 23.94 4.13 -7.30
C HIS A 58 24.80 4.47 -6.08
N ASP A 59 24.18 4.82 -4.94
CA ASP A 59 24.90 5.18 -3.71
C ASP A 59 25.75 4.01 -3.15
N THR A 60 25.31 2.77 -3.33
CA THR A 60 26.00 1.56 -2.83
C THR A 60 26.85 0.87 -3.88
N ASN A 61 26.84 1.33 -5.13
CA ASN A 61 27.44 0.64 -6.29
C ASN A 61 27.17 -0.87 -6.30
N GLY A 62 25.89 -1.26 -6.28
CA GLY A 62 25.52 -2.67 -6.21
C GLY A 62 24.08 -2.96 -6.60
N SER A 63 23.63 -4.16 -6.24
CA SER A 63 22.26 -4.63 -6.48
C SER A 63 21.38 -4.27 -5.28
N VAL A 64 20.27 -3.57 -5.54
CA VAL A 64 19.34 -3.13 -4.49
C VAL A 64 17.91 -3.54 -4.82
N SER A 65 17.30 -4.27 -3.90
CA SER A 65 15.86 -4.49 -3.85
C SER A 65 15.20 -3.48 -2.89
N TYR A 66 14.16 -2.80 -3.34
CA TYR A 66 13.42 -1.82 -2.53
C TYR A 66 11.93 -2.14 -2.59
N THR A 67 11.35 -2.44 -1.42
CA THR A 67 9.92 -2.70 -1.26
C THR A 67 9.28 -1.58 -0.46
N ILE A 68 8.16 -1.04 -0.97
CA ILE A 68 7.36 -0.02 -0.30
C ILE A 68 6.00 -0.61 0.01
N LEU A 69 5.58 -0.49 1.27
CA LEU A 69 4.26 -0.77 1.78
C LEU A 69 3.63 0.54 2.27
N ARG A 70 2.43 0.86 1.78
CA ARG A 70 1.69 2.04 2.23
C ARG A 70 0.25 1.70 2.58
N HIS A 71 -0.17 2.20 3.72
CA HIS A 71 -1.56 2.25 4.11
C HIS A 71 -2.14 3.59 3.67
N ARG A 72 -3.14 3.54 2.79
CA ARG A 72 -3.83 4.73 2.30
C ARG A 72 -5.33 4.56 2.44
N ARG A 73 -6.00 5.70 2.47
CA ARG A 73 -7.46 5.76 2.38
C ARG A 73 -7.86 6.20 0.99
N ASN A 74 -8.73 5.41 0.39
CA ASN A 74 -9.36 5.68 -0.88
C ASN A 74 -10.79 6.16 -0.67
N LEU A 75 -11.36 6.77 -1.70
CA LEU A 75 -12.75 7.17 -1.66
C LEU A 75 -13.62 5.90 -1.58
N ASP A 76 -14.48 5.86 -0.59
CA ASP A 76 -15.50 4.83 -0.46
C ASP A 76 -16.88 5.50 -0.53
N ILE A 77 -17.69 5.06 -1.49
CA ILE A 77 -19.03 5.58 -1.74
C ILE A 77 -19.98 5.19 -0.59
N GLN A 78 -19.73 4.05 0.08
CA GLN A 78 -20.52 3.61 1.22
C GLN A 78 -20.23 4.43 2.48
N GLN A 79 -19.00 4.92 2.61
CA GLN A 79 -18.54 5.65 3.79
C GLN A 79 -17.72 6.91 3.39
N PRO A 80 -18.34 7.93 2.78
CA PRO A 80 -17.63 9.05 2.14
C PRO A 80 -16.78 9.89 3.11
N PHE A 81 -17.15 9.93 4.39
CA PHE A 81 -16.41 10.66 5.43
C PHE A 81 -15.28 9.85 6.08
N LYS A 82 -15.38 8.52 6.04
CA LYS A 82 -14.36 7.62 6.61
C LYS A 82 -13.31 7.25 5.56
N GLY A 83 -13.76 7.02 4.32
CA GLY A 83 -12.97 6.40 3.25
C GLY A 83 -12.74 4.91 3.51
N GLY A 84 -12.33 4.20 2.46
CA GLY A 84 -11.94 2.78 2.53
C GLY A 84 -10.44 2.67 2.72
N ARG A 85 -9.98 1.82 3.65
CA ARG A 85 -8.55 1.57 3.83
C ARG A 85 -8.06 0.56 2.80
N ASN A 86 -7.04 0.95 2.04
CA ASN A 86 -6.34 0.08 1.12
C ASN A 86 -4.85 0.01 1.49
N GLU A 87 -4.33 -1.21 1.45
CA GLU A 87 -2.90 -1.46 1.46
C GLU A 87 -2.42 -1.49 0.01
N VAL A 88 -1.36 -0.75 -0.30
CA VAL A 88 -0.71 -0.79 -1.61
C VAL A 88 0.76 -1.07 -1.39
N ASN A 89 1.24 -2.12 -2.06
CA ASN A 89 2.65 -2.48 -2.06
C ASN A 89 3.23 -2.39 -3.47
N ALA A 90 4.54 -2.16 -3.54
CA ALA A 90 5.31 -2.26 -4.77
C ALA A 90 6.76 -2.56 -4.43
N SER A 91 7.41 -3.35 -5.27
CA SER A 91 8.84 -3.63 -5.19
C SER A 91 9.54 -3.33 -6.51
N ALA A 92 10.82 -3.01 -6.43
CA ALA A 92 11.70 -2.88 -7.57
C ALA A 92 13.09 -3.38 -7.20
N SER A 93 13.76 -4.05 -8.14
CA SER A 93 15.17 -4.44 -8.02
C SER A 93 15.96 -3.72 -9.11
N VAL A 94 17.04 -3.07 -8.72
CA VAL A 94 17.92 -2.34 -9.64
C VAL A 94 19.36 -2.70 -9.31
N MET A 95 20.12 -3.03 -10.36
CA MET A 95 21.56 -3.21 -10.28
C MET A 95 22.24 -1.98 -10.86
N TRP A 96 23.20 -1.44 -10.12
CA TRP A 96 24.09 -0.39 -10.60
C TRP A 96 25.52 -0.86 -10.46
N CYS A 97 26.25 -0.84 -11.57
CA CYS A 97 27.68 -1.16 -11.60
C CYS A 97 28.40 -0.05 -12.36
N ASN A 98 29.20 0.72 -11.64
CA ASN A 98 30.16 1.66 -12.23
C ASN A 98 31.58 1.10 -12.05
N GLY A 99 32.16 0.56 -13.12
CA GLY A 99 33.46 -0.10 -13.12
C GLY A 99 33.43 -1.52 -13.71
N VAL A 100 34.55 -2.24 -13.58
CA VAL A 100 34.64 -3.66 -13.96
C VAL A 100 33.89 -4.48 -12.91
N CYS A 101 32.85 -5.20 -13.32
CA CYS A 101 32.13 -6.14 -12.46
C CYS A 101 33.05 -7.33 -12.14
N GLY A 102 33.22 -7.70 -10.87
CA GLY A 102 34.00 -8.89 -10.48
C GLY A 102 35.05 -8.63 -9.39
N PRO A 103 35.97 -9.58 -9.13
CA PRO A 103 36.94 -9.51 -8.02
C PRO A 103 37.92 -8.32 -8.09
N GLU A 104 37.99 -7.62 -9.23
CA GLU A 104 38.77 -6.38 -9.41
C GLU A 104 37.94 -5.09 -9.26
N GLY A 105 36.61 -5.21 -9.09
CA GLY A 105 35.64 -4.14 -8.86
C GLY A 105 35.59 -3.67 -7.41
N THR A 106 34.84 -2.59 -7.15
CA THR A 106 34.75 -1.95 -5.83
C THR A 106 34.42 -2.97 -4.74
N LYS A 107 35.26 -3.07 -3.71
CA LYS A 107 35.24 -4.07 -2.62
C LYS A 107 33.93 -4.21 -1.81
N ASP A 108 32.92 -3.38 -2.10
CA ASP A 108 31.62 -3.35 -1.43
C ASP A 108 30.43 -3.75 -2.32
N GLU A 109 30.69 -4.34 -3.49
CA GLU A 109 29.68 -5.00 -4.32
C GLU A 109 28.91 -6.03 -3.49
N GLY A 110 27.59 -5.84 -3.41
CA GLY A 110 26.71 -6.68 -2.59
C GLY A 110 25.25 -6.50 -2.96
N ASN A 111 24.43 -7.45 -2.53
CA ASN A 111 22.99 -7.35 -2.63
C ASN A 111 22.46 -6.70 -1.35
N TYR A 112 21.71 -5.61 -1.51
CA TYR A 112 21.07 -4.89 -0.41
C TYR A 112 19.56 -4.96 -0.58
N ALA A 113 18.83 -5.05 0.53
CA ALA A 113 17.37 -4.93 0.50
C ALA A 113 16.89 -3.88 1.50
N TYR A 114 15.90 -3.10 1.09
CA TYR A 114 15.25 -2.09 1.90
C TYR A 114 13.74 -2.33 1.88
N TYR A 115 13.12 -2.13 3.04
CA TYR A 115 11.69 -2.21 3.23
C TYR A 115 11.18 -0.89 3.82
N GLU A 116 10.23 -0.24 3.18
CA GLU A 116 9.64 1.02 3.64
C GLU A 116 8.18 0.80 4.02
N VAL A 117 7.83 1.06 5.28
CA VAL A 117 6.43 1.01 5.76
C VAL A 117 6.01 2.43 6.13
N ASP A 118 5.04 2.98 5.40
CA ASP A 118 4.49 4.33 5.62
C ASP A 118 5.53 5.44 5.77
N GLY A 119 6.61 5.36 4.99
CA GLY A 119 7.71 6.33 4.98
C GLY A 119 8.86 6.01 5.93
N LYS A 120 8.72 5.01 6.81
CA LYS A 120 9.81 4.51 7.65
C LYS A 120 10.62 3.47 6.88
N VAL A 121 11.88 3.80 6.57
CA VAL A 121 12.79 2.91 5.83
C VAL A 121 13.53 1.98 6.79
N ILE A 122 13.57 0.71 6.45
CA ILE A 122 14.23 -0.37 7.18
C ILE A 122 15.24 -1.01 6.23
N LYS A 123 16.52 -0.99 6.59
CA LYS A 123 17.55 -1.74 5.86
C LYS A 123 17.54 -3.18 6.37
N LEU A 124 17.38 -4.15 5.47
CA LEU A 124 17.40 -5.56 5.85
C LEU A 124 18.84 -6.00 6.16
N PRO A 125 19.02 -6.86 7.18
CA PRO A 125 20.33 -7.40 7.49
C PRO A 125 20.86 -8.25 6.34
N ILE A 126 22.18 -8.29 6.21
CA ILE A 126 22.91 -8.97 5.16
C ILE A 126 23.69 -10.10 5.80
N ILE A 127 23.71 -11.24 5.14
CA ILE A 127 24.43 -12.43 5.58
C ILE A 127 25.39 -12.82 4.47
N LYS A 128 26.57 -13.29 4.85
CA LYS A 128 27.53 -13.88 3.92
C LYS A 128 27.11 -15.31 3.63
N LYS A 129 27.12 -15.68 2.35
CA LYS A 129 26.87 -17.02 1.86
C LYS A 129 28.07 -17.43 1.02
N GLU A 130 28.70 -18.53 1.39
CA GLU A 130 29.72 -19.17 0.55
C GLU A 130 29.01 -19.82 -0.65
N VAL A 131 29.47 -19.50 -1.84
CA VAL A 131 28.98 -20.05 -3.11
C VAL A 131 30.17 -20.60 -3.87
N GLU A 132 30.09 -21.88 -4.22
CA GLU A 132 31.07 -22.55 -5.08
C GLU A 132 30.84 -22.13 -6.54
N THR A 133 31.88 -21.68 -7.22
CA THR A 133 31.84 -21.35 -8.65
C THR A 133 31.93 -22.62 -9.50
N ASP A 134 31.59 -22.48 -10.78
CA ASP A 134 31.79 -23.57 -11.77
C ASP A 134 33.26 -24.00 -11.90
N GLU A 135 34.20 -23.19 -11.41
CA GLU A 135 35.64 -23.46 -11.38
C GLU A 135 36.11 -24.13 -10.08
N GLY A 136 35.21 -24.34 -9.10
CA GLY A 136 35.50 -24.95 -7.80
C GLY A 136 36.04 -23.98 -6.75
N ASP A 137 36.01 -22.67 -7.02
CA ASP A 137 36.42 -21.64 -6.05
C ASP A 137 35.24 -21.24 -5.14
N GLU A 138 35.49 -21.13 -3.84
CA GLU A 138 34.51 -20.64 -2.87
C GLU A 138 34.53 -19.11 -2.78
N ILE A 139 33.40 -18.47 -3.09
CA ILE A 139 33.25 -17.02 -3.01
C ILE A 139 32.21 -16.64 -1.95
N ASP A 140 32.57 -15.70 -1.08
CA ASP A 140 31.69 -15.04 -0.11
C ASP A 140 30.70 -14.08 -0.83
N VAL A 141 29.44 -14.47 -0.98
CA VAL A 141 28.36 -13.63 -1.53
C VAL A 141 27.52 -13.02 -0.42
N LYS A 142 27.39 -11.69 -0.42
CA LYS A 142 26.50 -10.95 0.50
C LYS A 142 25.05 -11.01 0.00
N VAL A 143 24.17 -11.65 0.77
CA VAL A 143 22.74 -11.82 0.45
C VAL A 143 21.88 -11.20 1.56
N PRO A 144 20.90 -10.34 1.23
CA PRO A 144 19.99 -9.77 2.22
C PRO A 144 18.95 -10.80 2.64
N VAL A 145 18.42 -10.63 3.85
CA VAL A 145 17.27 -11.39 4.34
C VAL A 145 16.05 -11.19 3.46
N GLU A 146 15.29 -12.27 3.25
CA GLU A 146 14.02 -12.25 2.54
C GLU A 146 12.86 -12.04 3.53
N ILE A 147 11.96 -11.10 3.24
CA ILE A 147 10.70 -10.99 3.98
C ILE A 147 9.71 -12.00 3.40
N TYR A 148 9.35 -13.01 4.19
CA TYR A 148 8.47 -14.09 3.75
C TYR A 148 7.02 -13.91 4.21
N LYS A 149 6.81 -13.14 5.28
CA LYS A 149 5.48 -12.87 5.83
C LYS A 149 5.40 -11.44 6.31
N VAL A 150 4.26 -10.82 6.04
CA VAL A 150 3.89 -9.48 6.49
C VAL A 150 2.52 -9.60 7.14
N GLU A 151 2.41 -9.14 8.38
CA GLU A 151 1.14 -9.07 9.11
C GLU A 151 0.83 -7.61 9.43
N SER A 152 -0.39 -7.17 9.13
CA SER A 152 -0.86 -5.83 9.43
C SER A 152 -2.07 -5.92 10.34
N GLU A 153 -1.95 -5.40 11.56
CA GLU A 153 -3.04 -5.22 12.50
C GLU A 153 -3.46 -3.75 12.50
N SER A 154 -4.75 -3.50 12.70
CA SER A 154 -5.26 -2.13 12.65
C SER A 154 -6.37 -1.89 13.65
N THR A 155 -6.37 -0.71 14.24
CA THR A 155 -7.46 -0.21 15.07
C THR A 155 -7.92 1.13 14.54
N GLU A 156 -9.21 1.23 14.27
CA GLU A 156 -9.84 2.44 13.73
C GLU A 156 -10.89 2.96 14.70
N ASP A 157 -10.72 4.20 15.16
CA ASP A 157 -11.74 4.93 15.92
C ASP A 157 -12.35 6.01 15.03
N TYR A 158 -13.67 5.95 14.84
CA TYR A 158 -14.43 6.95 14.09
C TYR A 158 -15.42 7.65 15.03
N SER A 159 -15.36 8.98 15.07
CA SER A 159 -16.36 9.79 15.77
C SER A 159 -16.95 10.84 14.83
N LEU A 160 -18.27 11.02 14.91
CA LEU A 160 -19.01 12.03 14.16
C LEU A 160 -19.85 12.85 15.14
N ASN A 161 -19.48 14.11 15.30
CA ASN A 161 -20.22 15.08 16.08
C ASN A 161 -21.07 15.93 15.16
N PHE A 162 -22.39 15.88 15.36
CA PHE A 162 -23.35 16.75 14.70
C PHE A 162 -23.90 17.74 15.72
N THR A 163 -23.77 19.03 15.43
CA THR A 163 -24.37 20.10 16.24
C THR A 163 -25.30 20.90 15.35
N LYS A 164 -26.54 21.07 15.81
CA LYS A 164 -27.54 21.93 15.18
C LYS A 164 -27.92 23.00 16.20
N GLN A 165 -27.75 24.25 15.82
CA GLN A 165 -28.15 25.40 16.60
C GLN A 165 -29.22 26.14 15.82
N GLU A 166 -30.41 26.26 16.42
CA GLU A 166 -31.52 27.03 15.86
C GLU A 166 -31.66 28.32 16.67
N SER A 167 -31.71 29.44 15.97
CA SER A 167 -32.13 30.74 16.49
C SER A 167 -33.32 31.24 15.66
N PRO A 168 -34.12 32.19 16.16
CA PRO A 168 -35.23 32.77 15.40
C PRO A 168 -34.81 33.38 14.06
N GLU A 169 -33.55 33.80 13.94
CA GLU A 169 -33.02 34.48 12.76
C GLU A 169 -32.25 33.54 11.82
N ASN A 170 -31.64 32.46 12.34
CA ASN A 170 -30.73 31.59 11.59
C ASN A 170 -30.69 30.15 12.14
N VAL A 171 -30.46 29.19 11.24
CA VAL A 171 -30.16 27.78 11.58
C VAL A 171 -28.72 27.46 11.19
N THR A 172 -27.89 27.11 12.16
CA THR A 172 -26.50 26.68 11.93
C THR A 172 -26.38 25.18 12.16
N THR A 173 -25.78 24.47 11.21
CA THR A 173 -25.41 23.06 11.37
C THR A 173 -23.90 22.90 11.22
N SER A 174 -23.26 22.24 12.17
CA SER A 174 -21.85 21.86 12.09
C SER A 174 -21.71 20.35 12.17
N LYS A 175 -20.95 19.78 11.24
CA LYS A 175 -20.53 18.38 11.25
C LYS A 175 -19.03 18.34 11.45
N GLN A 176 -18.58 17.61 12.47
CA GLN A 176 -17.17 17.32 12.69
C GLN A 176 -16.99 15.80 12.68
N ALA A 177 -16.18 15.31 11.75
CA ALA A 177 -15.75 13.92 11.72
C ALA A 177 -14.29 13.83 12.14
N GLU A 178 -13.97 12.90 13.03
CA GLU A 178 -12.60 12.56 13.41
C GLU A 178 -12.39 11.07 13.19
N VAL A 179 -11.28 10.75 12.51
CA VAL A 179 -10.86 9.37 12.35
C VAL A 179 -9.43 9.23 12.84
N LYS A 180 -9.24 8.32 13.78
CA LYS A 180 -7.95 7.91 14.29
C LYS A 180 -7.69 6.49 13.80
N ASP A 181 -6.58 6.33 13.09
CA ASP A 181 -6.19 5.06 12.48
C ASP A 181 -4.80 4.70 12.99
N THR A 182 -4.71 3.55 13.67
CA THR A 182 -3.46 2.98 14.14
C THR A 182 -3.22 1.69 13.39
N VAL A 183 -2.13 1.63 12.62
CA VAL A 183 -1.72 0.42 11.90
C VAL A 183 -0.39 -0.06 12.47
N ILE A 184 -0.34 -1.34 12.81
CA ILE A 184 0.86 -2.04 13.27
C ILE A 184 1.21 -3.07 12.19
N THR A 185 2.35 -2.87 11.55
CA THR A 185 2.88 -3.82 10.56
C THR A 185 4.04 -4.57 11.17
N THR A 186 3.96 -5.90 11.11
CA THR A 186 5.02 -6.82 11.50
C THR A 186 5.62 -7.47 10.26
N LEU A 187 6.92 -7.31 10.06
CA LEU A 187 7.68 -7.97 9.01
C LEU A 187 8.40 -9.19 9.61
N TYR A 188 8.23 -10.34 8.98
CA TYR A 188 8.95 -11.57 9.28
C TYR A 188 9.94 -11.83 8.17
N GLY A 189 11.22 -11.73 8.51
CA GLY A 189 12.29 -12.11 7.61
C GLY A 189 12.78 -13.52 7.91
N ARG A 190 13.25 -14.22 6.88
CA ARG A 190 13.95 -15.50 7.00
C ARG A 190 15.16 -15.50 6.08
N PHE A 191 16.07 -16.40 6.36
CA PHE A 191 17.14 -16.75 5.44
C PHE A 191 16.93 -18.20 5.01
N ASN A 192 16.64 -18.40 3.73
CA ASN A 192 16.58 -19.74 3.16
C ASN A 192 17.99 -20.08 2.67
N TRP A 193 18.59 -21.09 3.29
CA TRP A 193 19.81 -21.68 2.76
C TRP A 193 19.42 -22.85 1.86
N ARG A 194 20.08 -22.95 0.71
CA ARG A 194 19.98 -24.11 -0.17
C ARG A 194 21.15 -25.00 0.20
N LYS A 195 20.91 -26.24 0.61
CA LYS A 195 21.96 -27.26 0.65
C LYS A 195 22.31 -27.51 -0.82
N ASN A 196 23.60 -27.64 -1.15
CA ASN A 196 23.97 -28.27 -2.41
C ASN A 196 23.57 -29.74 -2.30
N SER A 197 22.28 -30.04 -2.43
CA SER A 197 21.78 -31.38 -2.65
C SER A 197 21.26 -31.47 -4.07
N ASP A 198 21.39 -32.65 -4.67
CA ASP A 198 20.92 -32.95 -6.04
C ASP A 198 19.40 -32.80 -6.18
N ASP A 199 18.68 -32.54 -5.09
CA ASP A 199 17.24 -32.32 -5.06
C ASP A 199 16.93 -30.81 -5.06
N PRO A 200 16.39 -30.26 -6.17
CA PRO A 200 16.09 -28.84 -6.29
C PRO A 200 15.03 -28.33 -5.30
N ASP A 201 14.29 -29.24 -4.64
CA ASP A 201 13.19 -28.94 -3.72
C ASP A 201 13.57 -29.10 -2.23
N GLU A 202 14.81 -29.49 -1.91
CA GLU A 202 15.26 -29.67 -0.53
C GLU A 202 15.72 -28.34 0.10
N TYR A 203 14.80 -27.68 0.81
CA TYR A 203 15.09 -26.52 1.64
C TYR A 203 15.13 -26.94 3.11
N GLU A 204 16.28 -26.84 3.75
CA GLU A 204 16.38 -27.04 5.19
C GLU A 204 16.07 -25.71 5.89
N TYR A 205 14.86 -25.59 6.44
CA TYR A 205 14.43 -24.40 7.15
C TYR A 205 15.17 -24.30 8.50
N ASN A 206 15.88 -23.19 8.73
CA ASN A 206 16.51 -22.90 10.02
C ASN A 206 15.74 -21.78 10.75
N PRO A 207 14.94 -22.10 11.79
CA PRO A 207 14.16 -21.10 12.54
C PRO A 207 15.02 -20.13 13.36
N ALA A 208 16.32 -20.41 13.57
CA ALA A 208 17.20 -19.51 14.34
C ALA A 208 17.48 -18.16 13.64
N TRP A 209 16.99 -17.99 12.39
CA TRP A 209 17.26 -16.86 11.51
C TRP A 209 15.96 -16.07 11.22
N GLU A 210 14.96 -16.21 12.09
CA GLU A 210 13.75 -15.41 12.04
C GLU A 210 13.92 -14.09 12.78
N TRP A 211 13.51 -13.01 12.14
CA TRP A 211 13.53 -11.66 12.71
C TRP A 211 12.16 -11.03 12.57
N LYS A 212 11.75 -10.35 13.65
CA LYS A 212 10.49 -9.62 13.74
C LYS A 212 10.77 -8.13 13.79
N ILE A 213 10.27 -7.38 12.81
CA ILE A 213 10.35 -5.91 12.81
C ILE A 213 8.94 -5.34 12.89
N VAL A 214 8.69 -4.51 13.90
CA VAL A 214 7.39 -3.87 14.13
C VAL A 214 7.48 -2.39 13.73
N SER A 215 6.57 -1.95 12.86
CA SER A 215 6.36 -0.57 12.49
C SER A 215 4.97 -0.12 12.90
N GLN A 216 4.87 1.06 13.52
CA GLN A 216 3.59 1.65 13.93
C GLN A 216 3.37 2.96 13.17
N TYR A 217 2.20 3.09 12.55
CA TYR A 217 1.74 4.31 11.89
C TYR A 217 0.53 4.88 12.62
N ASN A 218 0.52 6.20 12.83
CA ASN A 218 -0.57 6.90 13.52
C ASN A 218 -0.86 8.22 12.78
N LYS A 219 -2.04 8.33 12.15
CA LYS A 219 -2.42 9.52 11.37
C LYS A 219 -3.59 10.24 12.02
N ASN A 220 -3.32 11.42 12.58
CA ASN A 220 -4.35 12.30 13.14
C ASN A 220 -4.65 13.47 12.18
N LYS A 221 -5.96 13.70 11.97
CA LYS A 221 -6.64 14.91 11.42
C LYS A 221 -6.84 14.99 9.90
N ALA A 222 -8.09 14.74 9.49
CA ALA A 222 -8.73 15.44 8.39
C ALA A 222 -9.81 16.37 8.98
N ARG A 223 -9.61 17.69 8.94
CA ARG A 223 -10.67 18.67 9.25
C ARG A 223 -11.29 19.11 7.93
N VAL A 224 -12.55 18.75 7.70
CA VAL A 224 -13.36 19.27 6.60
C VAL A 224 -14.26 20.36 7.16
N TRP A 225 -14.08 21.59 6.71
CA TRP A 225 -15.01 22.69 6.98
C TRP A 225 -16.00 22.75 5.82
N GLN A 226 -17.30 22.64 6.12
CA GLN A 226 -18.37 22.93 5.17
C GLN A 226 -19.09 24.17 5.67
N THR A 227 -18.90 25.30 4.97
CA THR A 227 -19.62 26.54 5.22
C THR A 227 -20.95 26.53 4.45
N PRO A 228 -22.06 26.99 5.05
CA PRO A 228 -23.31 27.16 4.34
C PRO A 228 -23.20 28.36 3.36
N HIS A 229 -23.67 28.17 2.13
CA HIS A 229 -23.94 29.26 1.20
C HIS A 229 -25.26 29.92 1.60
N GLN A 230 -25.24 31.25 1.71
CA GLN A 230 -26.42 32.12 1.81
C GLN A 230 -27.25 32.07 0.53
#